data_AF-S8APW0-F1
#
_entry.id   AF-S8APW0-F1
#
_cell.length_a   1.000
_cell.length_b   1.000
_cell.length_c   1.000
_cell.angle_alpha   90.00
_cell.angle_beta   90.00
_cell.angle_gamma   90.00
#
_symmetry.space_group_name_H-M   'P 1'
#
loop_
_entity.id
_entity.type
_entity.pdbx_description
1 polymer ?
#
loop_
_entity_poly.entity_id
_entity_poly.type
_entity_poly.pdbx_seq_one_letter_code
_entity_poly.pdbx_strand_id
1 'polypeptide(L)'
;MAAATVSSSYVALAKTLPPRLIKFFKRWPPGTAETPRLNPFTTTVNPATGKWQDPIFSLRRQADICKLARKYGVEELLPPTPKSSMSREKRAMEVKKVTAKKVKGQMWERHLQEKLKKRKEAMLKMPTMIKEWKLKGHGRGWKEWPK
;
A
#
# COMPACT_ATOMS: atom_id res chain seq x y z
N MET A 1 -33.92 -34.23 21.24
CA MET A 1 -33.57 -35.07 20.06
C MET A 1 -33.13 -34.25 18.84
N ALA A 2 -33.81 -33.16 18.45
CA ALA A 2 -33.45 -32.38 17.24
C ALA A 2 -32.06 -31.71 17.27
N ALA A 3 -31.56 -31.25 18.43
CA ALA A 3 -30.23 -30.63 18.51
C ALA A 3 -29.07 -31.61 18.23
N ALA A 4 -29.24 -32.88 18.60
CA ALA A 4 -28.22 -33.92 18.39
C ALA A 4 -28.10 -34.30 16.90
N THR A 5 -29.21 -34.37 16.16
CA THR A 5 -29.21 -34.64 14.71
C THR A 5 -28.55 -33.50 13.92
N VAL A 6 -28.81 -32.25 14.32
CA VAL A 6 -28.18 -31.05 13.76
C VAL A 6 -26.67 -31.02 14.05
N SER A 7 -26.24 -31.40 15.26
CA SER A 7 -24.80 -31.50 15.56
C SER A 7 -24.09 -32.54 14.68
N SER A 8 -24.74 -33.69 14.42
CA SER A 8 -24.21 -34.76 13.56
C SER A 8 -24.08 -34.31 12.10
N SER A 9 -25.05 -33.56 11.58
CA SER A 9 -25.00 -33.06 10.20
C SER A 9 -23.88 -32.03 10.00
N TYR A 10 -23.64 -31.13 10.97
CA TYR A 10 -22.51 -30.20 10.92
C TYR A 10 -21.16 -30.92 11.00
N VAL A 11 -21.04 -31.98 11.79
CA VAL A 11 -19.83 -32.81 11.84
C VAL A 11 -19.58 -33.48 10.48
N ALA A 12 -20.62 -33.97 9.81
CA ALA A 12 -20.50 -34.52 8.46
C ALA A 12 -20.05 -33.45 7.45
N LEU A 13 -20.60 -32.24 7.52
CA LEU A 13 -20.21 -31.11 6.68
C LEU A 13 -18.75 -30.70 6.92
N ALA A 14 -18.31 -30.63 8.18
CA ALA A 14 -16.92 -30.32 8.50
C ALA A 14 -15.93 -31.36 7.94
N LYS A 15 -16.34 -32.64 7.84
CA LYS A 15 -15.53 -33.71 7.25
C LYS A 15 -15.40 -33.61 5.72
N THR A 16 -16.30 -32.91 5.02
CA THR A 16 -16.20 -32.73 3.55
C THR A 16 -15.19 -31.64 3.14
N LEU A 17 -14.64 -30.90 4.11
CA LEU A 17 -13.64 -29.87 3.86
C LEU A 17 -12.36 -30.45 3.22
N PRO A 18 -11.63 -29.66 2.41
CA PRO A 18 -10.35 -30.09 1.86
C PRO A 18 -9.37 -30.52 2.95
N PRO A 19 -8.54 -31.57 2.71
CA PRO A 19 -7.62 -32.09 3.72
C PRO A 19 -6.60 -31.05 4.19
N ARG A 20 -6.27 -30.06 3.35
CA ARG A 20 -5.41 -28.93 3.73
C ARG A 20 -6.05 -28.05 4.82
N LEU A 21 -7.34 -27.76 4.72
CA LEU A 21 -8.07 -26.97 5.74
C LEU A 21 -8.29 -27.79 7.00
N ILE A 22 -8.64 -29.08 6.87
CA ILE A 22 -8.77 -29.98 8.03
C ILE A 22 -7.47 -30.06 8.82
N LYS A 23 -6.32 -30.25 8.15
CA LYS A 23 -5.01 -30.27 8.81
C LYS A 23 -4.68 -28.94 9.48
N PHE A 24 -5.04 -27.82 8.85
CA PHE A 24 -4.86 -26.49 9.44
C PHE A 24 -5.65 -26.36 10.74
N PHE A 25 -6.96 -26.61 10.70
CA PHE A 25 -7.83 -26.50 11.90
C PHE A 25 -7.51 -27.53 12.98
N LYS A 26 -7.01 -28.71 12.62
CA LYS A 26 -6.50 -29.70 13.59
C LYS A 26 -5.32 -29.16 14.40
N ARG A 27 -4.44 -28.37 13.78
CA ARG A 27 -3.27 -27.78 14.45
C ARG A 27 -3.58 -26.43 15.10
N TRP A 28 -4.43 -25.65 14.46
CA TRP A 28 -4.81 -24.30 14.84
C TRP A 28 -6.34 -24.21 14.93
N PRO A 29 -6.93 -24.66 16.05
CA PRO A 29 -8.36 -24.55 16.25
C PRO A 29 -8.79 -23.07 16.30
N PRO A 30 -10.03 -22.76 15.87
CA PRO A 30 -10.56 -21.40 15.93
C PRO A 30 -10.58 -20.88 17.39
N GLY A 31 -10.32 -19.59 17.58
CA GLY A 31 -10.26 -18.93 18.89
C GLY A 31 -8.92 -19.02 19.63
N THR A 32 -8.00 -19.92 19.23
CA THR A 32 -6.68 -20.04 19.89
C THR A 32 -5.65 -19.06 19.33
N ALA A 33 -5.75 -18.72 18.04
CA ALA A 33 -4.72 -18.00 17.29
C ALA A 33 -5.00 -16.48 17.14
N GLU A 34 -5.74 -15.88 18.07
CA GLU A 34 -6.14 -14.47 17.99
C GLU A 34 -4.99 -13.51 18.34
N THR A 35 -4.10 -13.92 19.25
CA THR A 35 -2.96 -13.08 19.64
C THR A 35 -1.82 -13.18 18.61
N PRO A 36 -1.09 -12.09 18.32
CA PRO A 36 0.01 -12.10 17.34
C PRO A 36 1.14 -13.09 17.64
N ARG A 37 1.31 -13.49 18.91
CA ARG A 37 2.32 -14.48 19.31
C ARG A 37 1.89 -15.92 18.99
N LEU A 38 0.59 -16.21 19.06
CA LEU A 38 0.04 -17.55 18.79
C LEU A 38 -0.40 -17.71 17.33
N ASN A 39 -0.55 -16.61 16.61
CA ASN A 39 -1.01 -16.62 15.23
C ASN A 39 0.09 -17.17 14.28
N PRO A 40 -0.18 -18.24 13.52
CA PRO A 40 0.80 -18.85 12.62
C PRO A 40 1.08 -18.02 11.35
N PHE A 41 0.34 -16.93 11.16
CA PHE A 41 0.43 -16.04 10.01
C PHE A 41 1.22 -14.76 10.26
N THR A 42 1.52 -14.43 11.51
CA THR A 42 2.29 -13.25 11.90
C THR A 42 3.74 -13.60 12.19
N THR A 43 4.63 -12.64 11.96
CA THR A 43 6.01 -12.73 12.44
C THR A 43 6.03 -12.61 13.95
N THR A 44 6.94 -13.32 14.59
CA THR A 44 7.14 -13.26 16.04
C THR A 44 8.57 -12.86 16.35
N VAL A 45 8.80 -12.27 17.52
CA VAL A 45 10.15 -11.96 18.00
C VAL A 45 10.58 -13.07 18.95
N ASN A 46 11.75 -13.65 18.71
CA ASN A 46 12.35 -14.60 19.64
C ASN A 46 12.74 -13.86 20.93
N PRO A 47 12.20 -14.22 22.11
CA PRO A 47 12.44 -13.48 23.35
C PRO A 47 13.90 -13.53 23.81
N ALA A 48 14.64 -14.60 23.50
CA ALA A 48 16.03 -14.76 23.95
C ALA A 48 17.02 -13.99 23.07
N THR A 49 16.78 -13.93 21.75
CA THR A 49 17.72 -13.34 20.78
C THR A 49 17.29 -12.00 20.23
N GLY A 50 16.03 -11.58 20.45
CA GLY A 50 15.46 -10.36 19.89
C GLY A 50 15.28 -10.38 18.36
N LYS A 51 15.60 -11.48 17.69
CA LYS A 51 15.48 -11.60 16.23
C LYS A 51 14.03 -11.89 15.82
N TRP A 52 13.61 -11.28 14.73
CA TRP A 52 12.34 -11.57 14.09
C TRP A 52 12.39 -12.95 13.42
N GLN A 53 11.36 -13.75 13.66
CA GLN A 53 11.13 -15.04 13.03
C GLN A 53 10.04 -14.90 11.98
N ASP A 54 10.26 -15.56 10.85
CA ASP A 54 9.28 -15.66 9.77
C ASP A 54 8.01 -16.37 10.24
N PRO A 55 6.85 -16.03 9.67
CA PRO A 55 5.61 -16.72 9.99
C PRO A 55 5.67 -18.18 9.52
N ILE A 56 5.04 -19.08 10.28
CA ILE A 56 4.95 -20.51 9.95
C ILE A 56 4.38 -20.74 8.54
N PHE A 57 3.45 -19.89 8.13
CA PHE A 57 2.97 -19.81 6.74
C PHE A 57 3.39 -18.50 6.09
N SER A 58 4.12 -18.60 4.98
CA SER A 58 4.44 -17.44 4.13
C SER A 58 3.18 -16.79 3.54
N LEU A 59 3.28 -15.52 3.15
CA LEU A 59 2.15 -14.75 2.57
C LEU A 59 1.48 -15.44 1.37
N ARG A 60 2.23 -16.23 0.59
CA ARG A 60 1.68 -17.07 -0.50
C ARG A 60 0.80 -18.18 0.06
N ARG A 61 1.31 -18.94 1.03
CA ARG A 61 0.58 -20.04 1.67
C ARG A 61 -0.64 -19.55 2.45
N GLN A 62 -0.52 -18.39 3.10
CA GLN A 62 -1.66 -17.70 3.72
C GLN A 62 -2.76 -17.42 2.68
N ALA A 63 -2.39 -16.84 1.53
CA ALA A 63 -3.36 -16.56 0.47
C ALA A 63 -4.02 -17.84 -0.07
N ASP A 64 -3.28 -18.93 -0.23
CA ASP A 64 -3.85 -20.22 -0.66
C ASP A 64 -4.87 -20.76 0.35
N ILE A 65 -4.56 -20.66 1.66
CA ILE A 65 -5.48 -21.06 2.74
C ILE A 65 -6.71 -20.15 2.77
N CYS A 66 -6.54 -18.82 2.69
CA CYS A 66 -7.67 -17.88 2.66
C CYS A 66 -8.55 -18.08 1.43
N LYS A 67 -7.97 -18.34 0.24
CA LYS A 67 -8.74 -18.65 -0.98
C LYS A 67 -9.56 -19.92 -0.82
N LEU A 68 -8.97 -20.98 -0.26
CA LEU A 68 -9.69 -22.20 0.04
C LEU A 68 -10.80 -21.95 1.06
N ALA A 69 -10.50 -21.30 2.18
CA ALA A 69 -11.47 -21.03 3.22
C ALA A 69 -12.66 -20.20 2.69
N ARG A 70 -12.39 -19.21 1.84
CA ARG A 70 -13.44 -18.42 1.15
C ARG A 70 -14.34 -19.29 0.27
N LYS A 71 -13.76 -20.21 -0.49
CA LYS A 71 -14.52 -21.13 -1.35
C LYS A 71 -15.50 -22.00 -0.55
N TYR A 72 -15.14 -22.37 0.67
CA TYR A 72 -15.95 -23.20 1.57
C TYR A 72 -16.69 -22.40 2.66
N GLY A 73 -16.67 -21.06 2.62
CA GLY A 73 -17.37 -20.21 3.58
C GLY A 73 -16.82 -20.21 5.01
N VAL A 74 -15.57 -20.66 5.23
CA VAL A 74 -14.94 -20.78 6.56
C VAL A 74 -13.80 -19.76 6.79
N GLU A 75 -13.83 -18.62 6.08
CA GLU A 75 -12.79 -17.59 6.17
C GLU A 75 -12.75 -16.90 7.55
N GLU A 76 -13.89 -16.77 8.22
CA GLU A 76 -14.01 -16.14 9.56
C GLU A 76 -13.37 -16.96 10.67
N LEU A 77 -13.26 -18.28 10.49
CA LEU A 77 -12.63 -19.19 11.46
C LEU A 77 -11.09 -19.12 11.41
N LEU A 78 -10.52 -18.45 10.41
CA LEU A 78 -9.09 -18.31 10.28
C LEU A 78 -8.55 -17.19 11.19
N PRO A 79 -7.32 -17.33 11.71
CA PRO A 79 -6.65 -16.24 12.38
C PRO A 79 -6.54 -14.99 11.48
N PRO A 80 -6.45 -13.78 12.08
CA PRO A 80 -6.39 -12.54 11.32
C PRO A 80 -5.16 -12.54 10.40
N THR A 81 -5.36 -12.20 9.12
CA THR A 81 -4.29 -12.09 8.11
C THR A 81 -4.46 -10.90 7.19
N PRO A 82 -3.34 -10.36 6.64
CA PRO A 82 -3.41 -9.34 5.58
C PRO A 82 -3.97 -9.89 4.26
N LYS A 83 -4.16 -11.20 4.13
CA LYS A 83 -4.69 -11.87 2.94
C LYS A 83 -6.20 -12.18 3.03
N SER A 84 -6.80 -11.99 4.20
CA SER A 84 -8.25 -12.07 4.40
C SER A 84 -9.02 -11.05 3.55
N SER A 85 -10.25 -11.37 3.17
CA SER A 85 -11.11 -10.48 2.36
C SER A 85 -11.31 -9.15 3.06
N MET A 86 -11.70 -9.19 4.33
CA MET A 86 -11.89 -8.01 5.17
C MET A 86 -10.66 -7.10 5.22
N SER A 87 -9.46 -7.68 5.39
CA SER A 87 -8.23 -6.87 5.42
C SER A 87 -7.88 -6.28 4.06
N ARG A 88 -8.15 -7.02 2.97
CA ARG A 88 -7.94 -6.54 1.60
C ARG A 88 -8.89 -5.40 1.24
N GLU A 89 -10.15 -5.48 1.66
CA GLU A 89 -11.15 -4.45 1.46
C GLU A 89 -10.82 -3.19 2.25
N LYS A 90 -10.47 -3.33 3.54
CA LYS A 90 -9.96 -2.21 4.37
C LYS A 90 -8.78 -1.52 3.70
N ARG A 91 -7.78 -2.30 3.27
CA ARG A 91 -6.61 -1.77 2.55
C ARG A 91 -6.99 -1.10 1.23
N ALA A 92 -7.94 -1.63 0.47
CA ALA A 92 -8.39 -1.00 -0.76
C ALA A 92 -9.03 0.37 -0.49
N MET A 93 -9.82 0.49 0.59
CA MET A 93 -10.38 1.78 1.00
C MET A 93 -9.29 2.77 1.44
N GLU A 94 -8.30 2.31 2.20
CA GLU A 94 -7.16 3.14 2.62
C GLU A 94 -6.32 3.62 1.42
N VAL A 95 -6.02 2.73 0.47
CA VAL A 95 -5.27 3.08 -0.74
C VAL A 95 -6.04 4.13 -1.52
N LYS A 96 -7.36 3.97 -1.73
CA LYS A 96 -8.21 4.99 -2.39
C LYS A 96 -8.09 6.37 -1.74
N LYS A 97 -8.03 6.45 -0.40
CA LYS A 97 -7.82 7.71 0.33
C LYS A 97 -6.43 8.31 0.04
N VAL A 98 -5.40 7.49 -0.10
CA VAL A 98 -4.04 7.95 -0.43
C VAL A 98 -3.94 8.43 -1.87
N THR A 99 -4.61 7.77 -2.82
CA THR A 99 -4.60 8.18 -4.24
C THR A 99 -5.25 9.55 -4.47
N ALA A 100 -6.14 9.98 -3.58
CA ALA A 100 -6.75 11.30 -3.62
C ALA A 100 -5.81 12.46 -3.24
N LYS A 101 -4.55 12.19 -2.89
CA LYS A 101 -3.57 13.23 -2.53
C LYS A 101 -3.07 13.98 -3.76
N LYS A 102 -2.80 15.29 -3.58
CA LYS A 102 -2.28 16.17 -4.63
C LYS A 102 -0.92 15.69 -5.14
N VAL A 103 -0.81 15.51 -6.46
CA VAL A 103 0.43 15.12 -7.15
C VAL A 103 1.40 16.30 -7.18
N LYS A 104 2.70 16.04 -7.03
CA LYS A 104 3.78 17.06 -7.00
C LYS A 104 3.96 17.80 -8.35
N GLY A 105 3.46 17.25 -9.45
CA GLY A 105 3.71 17.72 -10.82
C GLY A 105 5.13 17.43 -11.31
N GLN A 106 5.39 17.70 -12.60
CA GLN A 106 6.74 17.65 -13.17
C GLN A 106 7.54 18.90 -12.82
N MET A 107 8.87 18.86 -12.96
CA MET A 107 9.73 20.01 -12.63
C MET A 107 9.35 21.25 -13.47
N TRP A 108 9.11 21.09 -14.77
CA TRP A 108 8.76 22.19 -15.64
C TRP A 108 7.39 22.78 -15.32
N GLU A 109 6.40 21.97 -14.94
CA GLU A 109 5.05 22.44 -14.54
C GLU A 109 5.14 23.38 -13.33
N ARG A 110 5.97 22.99 -12.34
CA ARG A 110 6.18 23.80 -11.13
C ARG A 110 6.86 25.13 -11.43
N HIS A 111 7.84 25.16 -12.34
CA HIS A 111 8.59 26.38 -12.68
C HIS A 111 8.00 27.14 -13.88
N LEU A 112 6.94 26.65 -14.53
CA LEU A 112 6.40 27.24 -15.75
C LEU A 112 5.96 28.68 -15.54
N GLN A 113 5.20 28.93 -14.46
CA GLN A 113 4.71 30.26 -14.12
C GLN A 113 5.86 31.24 -13.87
N GLU A 114 6.89 30.80 -13.14
CA GLU A 114 8.08 31.60 -12.86
C GLU A 114 8.86 31.92 -14.15
N LYS A 115 9.06 30.92 -15.02
CA LYS A 115 9.72 31.10 -16.33
C LYS A 115 8.94 32.06 -17.23
N LEU A 116 7.62 31.95 -17.28
CA LEU A 116 6.76 32.86 -18.06
C LEU A 116 6.82 34.29 -17.51
N LYS A 117 6.80 34.47 -16.18
CA LYS A 117 6.93 35.77 -15.54
C LYS A 117 8.27 36.43 -15.87
N LYS A 118 9.38 35.67 -15.76
CA LYS A 118 10.74 36.14 -16.14
C LYS A 118 10.81 36.56 -17.62
N ARG A 119 10.20 35.78 -18.53
CA ARG A 119 10.12 36.14 -19.96
C ARG A 119 9.34 37.44 -20.18
N LYS A 120 8.18 37.59 -19.55
CA LYS A 120 7.35 38.80 -19.67
C LYS A 120 8.11 40.03 -19.17
N GLU A 121 8.76 39.93 -18.02
CA GLU A 121 9.54 41.03 -17.44
C GLU A 121 10.71 41.43 -18.33
N ALA A 122 11.45 40.46 -18.89
CA ALA A 122 12.53 40.73 -19.84
C ALA A 122 12.00 41.44 -21.10
N MET A 123 10.86 41.02 -21.65
CA MET A 123 10.26 41.66 -22.83
C MET A 123 9.83 43.10 -22.55
N LEU A 124 9.29 43.39 -21.36
CA LEU A 124 8.93 44.76 -20.96
C LEU A 124 10.16 45.66 -20.78
N LYS A 125 11.28 45.11 -20.28
CA LYS A 125 12.55 45.83 -20.11
C LYS A 125 13.36 45.92 -21.41
N MET A 126 12.98 45.18 -22.45
CA MET A 126 13.74 45.11 -23.70
C MET A 126 13.87 46.46 -24.42
N PRO A 127 12.81 47.29 -24.58
CA PRO A 127 12.93 48.56 -25.30
C PRO A 127 13.87 49.55 -24.62
N THR A 128 13.82 49.64 -23.28
CA THR A 128 14.70 50.53 -22.51
C THR A 128 16.15 50.07 -22.61
N MET A 129 16.40 48.76 -22.47
CA MET A 129 17.72 48.16 -22.63
C MET A 129 18.31 48.41 -24.04
N ILE A 130 17.51 48.26 -25.09
CA ILE A 130 17.93 48.54 -26.47
C ILE A 130 18.29 50.03 -26.64
N LYS A 131 17.50 50.95 -26.07
CA LYS A 131 17.78 52.40 -26.12
C LYS A 131 19.11 52.72 -25.46
N GLU A 132 19.36 52.19 -24.26
CA GLU A 132 20.61 52.38 -23.53
C GLU A 132 21.81 51.78 -24.27
N TRP A 133 21.66 50.58 -24.85
CA TRP A 133 22.70 49.93 -25.63
C TRP A 133 23.09 50.74 -26.87
N LYS A 134 22.11 51.32 -27.58
CA LYS A 134 22.35 52.23 -28.70
C LYS A 134 23.05 53.51 -28.26
N LEU A 135 22.59 54.14 -27.17
CA LEU A 135 23.20 55.37 -26.62
C LEU A 135 24.65 55.16 -26.18
N LYS A 136 24.98 54.00 -25.58
CA LYS A 136 26.35 53.62 -25.17
C LYS A 136 27.25 53.17 -26.32
N GLY A 137 26.80 53.28 -27.58
CA GLY A 137 27.64 53.06 -28.76
C GLY A 137 27.77 51.60 -29.19
N HIS A 138 26.65 50.85 -29.24
CA HIS A 138 26.58 49.51 -29.83
C HIS A 138 27.61 48.52 -29.24
N GLY A 139 27.76 48.53 -27.91
CA GLY A 139 28.62 47.58 -27.20
C GLY A 139 30.00 48.09 -26.79
N ARG A 140 30.50 49.22 -27.33
CA ARG A 140 31.82 49.77 -26.95
C ARG A 140 31.91 50.17 -25.48
N GLY A 141 30.83 50.73 -24.91
CA GLY A 141 30.73 51.09 -23.49
C GLY A 141 29.90 50.13 -22.64
N TRP A 142 29.52 48.96 -23.17
CA TRP A 142 28.62 48.03 -22.48
C TRP A 142 29.39 47.07 -21.57
N LYS A 143 29.08 47.09 -20.27
CA LYS A 143 29.72 46.23 -19.25
C LYS A 143 28.78 45.17 -18.67
N GLU A 144 27.49 45.25 -18.95
CA GLU A 144 26.45 44.36 -18.41
C GLU A 144 26.21 43.16 -19.34
N TRP A 145 27.28 42.42 -19.64
CA TRP A 145 27.16 41.19 -20.43
C TRP A 145 26.50 40.09 -19.58
N PRO A 146 25.61 39.27 -20.18
CA PRO A 146 25.15 38.05 -19.51
C PRO A 146 26.34 37.20 -19.08
N LYS A 147 26.24 36.60 -17.90
CA LYS A 147 27.24 35.65 -17.39
C LYS A 147 26.98 34.25 -17.92
#